data_AF-A0A345HC68-F1
#
_entry.id   AF-A0A345HC68-F1
#
_cell.length_a   1.000
_cell.length_b   1.000
_cell.length_c   1.000
_cell.angle_alpha   90.00
_cell.angle_beta   90.00
_cell.angle_gamma   90.00
#
_symmetry.space_group_name_H-M   'P 1'
#
loop_
_entity.id
_entity.type
_entity.pdbx_description
1 polymer ?
#
loop_
_entity_poly.entity_id
_entity_poly.type
_entity_poly.pdbx_seq_one_letter_code
_entity_poly.pdbx_strand_id
1 'polypeptide(L)'
;MQFLKNVLSTVVGLFLFCLLFFLVIIIIGVAAGSGSDDVVTVKKNSVIELDISEVTNDYAGIFHSDDFSFLNSEPKEGLFDVLKAIDAAQTDDKIKGITLTNSTTTLGMAQNKALRDRLEAFKKSGKFIVAYSDTYSQADYYLTSVADTIYLNPVGEMEFKGLSSEVMFYKDLQEKTGIKMEVIRHGKFKAAVEPFLSNEMSPENREQISTLLNSVWGTIASEIAESRNIPLDSINSIADNLSARTPDMAKASKLIDKIGYIDEFQDGIRHALKIKKDEEINTVSILDYVEANQFKDLLSGAEDQIAIIYAQGEIGSGKGNLTSIGEISMRKALKAAADNDDIKAIVLRVNSPGGSALTSDLIWRDIELAKKKKPVVVSMGNLAASGGYYISCNADRIFTEPTTITGSIGVFGVLPNFTELSKNMGIHTEQVNTHKNSAGYSVFTPLEDNTREMIQQSVESVYDTFITRVANGRKMTKEQVDALGQGRVWSGTDAVKNGLADELGGLDDAIAYAAKLGKTENYSTKNYPEYERNLEDFFANASGLPFAQSKEEFIKEELGEENYQVIERIRRASQLRGTQVIMPYEITIR
;
A
#
# COMPACT_ATOMS: atom_id res chain seq x y z
N MET A 1 -34.24 29.18 45.75
CA MET A 1 -34.24 29.47 44.30
C MET A 1 -33.05 30.32 43.86
N GLN A 2 -32.61 31.34 44.62
CA GLN A 2 -31.41 32.13 44.27
C GLN A 2 -30.13 31.31 44.06
N PHE A 3 -29.85 30.32 44.92
CA PHE A 3 -28.63 29.51 44.83
C PHE A 3 -28.51 28.75 43.51
N LEU A 4 -29.55 28.00 43.12
CA LEU A 4 -29.57 27.28 41.84
C LEU A 4 -29.45 28.23 40.65
N LYS A 5 -30.09 29.40 40.69
CA LYS A 5 -29.96 30.41 39.62
C LYS A 5 -28.52 30.91 39.50
N ASN A 6 -27.85 31.17 40.61
CA ASN A 6 -26.47 31.64 40.62
C ASN A 6 -25.49 30.55 40.18
N VAL A 7 -25.70 29.30 40.60
CA VAL A 7 -24.89 28.15 40.14
C VAL A 7 -25.07 27.92 38.64
N LEU A 8 -26.31 27.88 38.14
CA LEU A 8 -26.55 27.73 36.69
C LEU A 8 -25.96 28.89 35.89
N SER A 9 -26.12 30.12 36.36
CA SER A 9 -25.57 31.30 35.66
C SER A 9 -24.04 31.30 35.67
N THR A 10 -23.41 30.77 36.72
CA THR A 10 -21.95 30.63 36.80
C THR A 10 -21.45 29.50 35.90
N VAL A 11 -22.16 28.36 35.85
CA VAL A 11 -21.85 27.25 34.95
C VAL A 11 -22.01 27.66 33.49
N VAL A 12 -23.09 28.35 33.14
CA VAL A 12 -23.30 28.90 31.78
C VAL A 12 -22.25 29.96 31.46
N GLY A 13 -21.91 30.83 32.41
CA GLY A 13 -20.86 31.83 32.25
C GLY A 13 -19.47 31.21 32.02
N LEU A 14 -19.10 30.19 32.80
CA LEU A 14 -17.87 29.41 32.62
C LEU A 14 -17.87 28.66 31.30
N PHE A 15 -18.99 28.05 30.92
CA PHE A 15 -19.13 27.36 29.64
C PHE A 15 -18.93 28.31 28.45
N LEU A 16 -19.59 29.48 28.47
CA LEU A 16 -19.43 30.50 27.43
C LEU A 16 -18.02 31.08 27.41
N PHE A 17 -17.40 31.29 28.58
CA PHE A 17 -16.01 31.74 28.67
C PHE A 17 -15.05 30.71 28.08
N CYS A 18 -15.19 29.43 28.43
CA CYS A 18 -14.38 28.35 27.85
C CYS A 18 -14.60 28.22 26.34
N LEU A 19 -15.85 28.35 25.87
CA LEU A 19 -16.17 28.30 24.44
C LEU A 19 -15.52 29.47 23.67
N LEU A 20 -15.64 30.69 24.20
CA LEU A 20 -15.03 31.88 23.60
C LEU A 20 -13.50 31.82 23.64
N PHE A 21 -12.93 31.33 24.74
CA PHE A 21 -11.49 31.15 24.87
C PHE A 21 -10.96 30.11 23.89
N PHE A 22 -11.69 29.00 23.71
CA PHE A 22 -11.39 27.98 22.70
C PHE A 22 -11.48 28.55 21.28
N LEU A 23 -12.50 29.36 20.96
CA LEU A 23 -12.62 30.05 19.68
C LEU A 23 -11.46 31.03 19.45
N VAL A 24 -11.03 31.76 20.48
CA VAL A 24 -9.86 32.65 20.39
C VAL A 24 -8.56 31.86 20.15
N ILE A 25 -8.38 30.72 20.82
CA ILE A 25 -7.24 29.82 20.56
C ILE A 25 -7.27 29.30 19.12
N ILE A 26 -8.44 28.94 18.60
CA ILE A 26 -8.58 28.55 17.18
C ILE A 26 -8.21 29.71 16.27
N ILE A 27 -8.71 30.93 16.53
CA ILE A 27 -8.38 32.11 15.71
C ILE A 27 -6.88 32.42 15.77
N ILE A 28 -6.25 32.31 16.94
CA ILE A 28 -4.80 32.50 17.09
C ILE A 28 -4.03 31.37 16.41
N GLY A 29 -4.48 30.13 16.51
CA GLY A 29 -3.88 28.98 15.83
C GLY A 29 -3.97 29.09 14.30
N VAL A 30 -5.11 29.56 13.79
CA VAL A 30 -5.30 29.86 12.36
C VAL A 30 -4.42 31.04 11.93
N ALA A 31 -4.31 32.10 12.73
CA ALA A 31 -3.45 33.24 12.42
C ALA A 31 -1.96 32.90 12.49
N ALA A 32 -1.56 32.03 13.42
CA ALA A 32 -0.18 31.54 13.57
C ALA A 32 0.19 30.51 12.48
N GLY A 33 -0.76 29.67 12.06
CA GLY A 33 -0.61 28.76 10.92
C GLY A 33 -0.77 29.43 9.54
N SER A 34 -1.15 30.71 9.50
CA SER A 34 -1.17 31.53 8.28
C SER A 34 0.08 32.40 8.11
N GLY A 35 1.07 32.25 8.99
CA GLY A 35 2.39 32.82 8.75
C GLY A 35 2.95 32.16 7.49
N SER A 36 3.19 32.96 6.46
CA SER A 36 3.72 32.51 5.17
C SER A 36 4.84 31.50 5.38
N ASP A 37 4.59 30.24 5.03
CA ASP A 37 5.62 29.22 4.95
C ASP A 37 6.75 29.78 4.08
N ASP A 38 7.97 29.74 4.61
CA ASP A 38 9.15 30.18 3.88
C ASP A 38 9.19 29.36 2.59
N VAL A 39 8.91 29.99 1.44
CA VAL A 39 8.95 29.34 0.12
C VAL A 39 10.23 28.54 0.01
N VAL A 40 10.11 27.20 -0.05
CA VAL A 40 11.25 26.29 -0.08
C VAL A 40 12.16 26.71 -1.24
N THR A 41 13.31 27.27 -0.89
CA THR A 41 14.26 27.79 -1.88
C THR A 41 15.41 26.82 -2.03
N VAL A 42 15.39 26.05 -3.11
CA VAL A 42 16.49 25.15 -3.46
C VAL A 42 17.74 25.98 -3.80
N LYS A 43 18.78 25.85 -2.96
CA LYS A 43 20.09 26.50 -3.13
C LYS A 43 20.91 25.83 -4.25
N LYS A 44 21.93 26.51 -4.76
CA LYS A 44 22.88 25.90 -5.71
C LYS A 44 23.78 24.91 -4.99
N ASN A 45 24.20 23.87 -5.69
CA ASN A 45 25.03 22.78 -5.16
C ASN A 45 24.36 22.05 -3.99
N SER A 46 23.04 21.89 -4.05
CA SER A 46 22.28 21.15 -3.06
C SER A 46 22.37 19.63 -3.28
N VAL A 47 22.23 18.89 -2.18
CA VAL A 47 22.08 17.44 -2.15
C VAL A 47 20.70 17.13 -1.58
N ILE A 48 19.96 16.22 -2.22
CA ILE A 48 18.64 15.81 -1.72
C ILE A 48 18.83 14.77 -0.62
N GLU A 49 18.21 14.98 0.53
CA GLU A 49 18.08 13.98 1.59
C GLU A 49 16.83 13.15 1.32
N LEU A 50 17.03 11.88 0.94
CA LEU A 50 15.93 10.95 0.67
C LEU A 50 15.50 10.27 1.97
N ASP A 51 14.60 10.94 2.68
CA ASP A 51 13.82 10.35 3.76
C ASP A 51 12.40 10.08 3.26
N ILE A 52 12.00 8.80 3.29
CA ILE A 52 10.68 8.33 2.86
C ILE A 52 9.95 7.58 3.98
N SER A 53 10.39 7.76 5.23
CA SER A 53 9.81 7.11 6.40
C SER A 53 8.31 7.40 6.55
N GLU A 54 7.88 8.60 6.15
CA GLU A 54 6.47 9.02 6.17
C GLU A 54 5.68 8.67 4.89
N VAL A 55 6.35 8.18 3.84
CA VAL A 55 5.72 7.86 2.55
C VAL A 55 5.20 6.42 2.59
N THR A 56 3.89 6.29 2.74
CA THR A 56 3.23 4.99 2.96
C THR A 56 2.44 4.49 1.75
N ASN A 57 1.99 5.38 0.86
CA ASN A 57 1.06 5.06 -0.22
C ASN A 57 1.54 5.61 -1.56
N ASP A 58 1.06 4.99 -2.66
CA ASP A 58 1.28 5.52 -4.01
C ASP A 58 0.68 6.92 -4.17
N TYR A 59 -0.52 7.09 -3.61
CA TYR A 59 -1.27 8.34 -3.58
C TYR A 59 -1.65 8.67 -2.15
N ALA A 60 -1.40 9.93 -1.77
CA ALA A 60 -1.67 10.45 -0.44
C ALA A 60 -3.03 11.18 -0.32
N GLY A 61 -3.80 11.26 -1.42
CA GLY A 61 -5.16 11.80 -1.42
C GLY A 61 -5.22 13.31 -1.58
N ILE A 62 -6.17 13.78 -2.40
CA ILE A 62 -6.57 15.18 -2.43
C ILE A 62 -7.81 15.30 -1.56
N PHE A 63 -7.75 16.17 -0.55
CA PHE A 63 -8.84 16.38 0.39
C PHE A 63 -9.45 17.76 0.19
N HIS A 64 -10.77 17.80 -0.01
CA HIS A 64 -11.53 19.04 -0.16
C HIS A 64 -12.67 19.12 0.86
N SER A 65 -13.00 20.34 1.24
CA SER A 65 -14.11 20.72 2.09
C SER A 65 -14.83 21.90 1.44
N ASP A 66 -16.07 21.67 1.04
CA ASP A 66 -16.91 22.72 0.43
C ASP A 66 -17.29 23.81 1.45
N ASP A 67 -17.46 23.42 2.72
CA ASP A 67 -17.92 24.30 3.79
C ASP A 67 -16.79 25.11 4.44
N PHE A 68 -15.54 24.59 4.41
CA PHE A 68 -14.41 25.16 5.13
C PHE A 68 -13.11 25.05 4.32
N SER A 69 -12.79 26.09 3.55
CA SER A 69 -11.61 26.10 2.67
C SER A 69 -10.27 25.95 3.41
N PHE A 70 -10.20 26.30 4.70
CA PHE A 70 -8.99 26.09 5.53
C PHE A 70 -8.76 24.61 5.90
N LEU A 71 -9.74 23.72 5.69
CA LEU A 71 -9.60 22.27 5.88
C LEU A 71 -9.04 21.56 4.65
N ASN A 72 -8.98 22.25 3.51
CA ASN A 72 -8.28 21.79 2.33
C ASN A 72 -6.80 21.75 2.70
N SER A 73 -6.22 20.55 2.75
CA SER A 73 -4.81 20.42 3.11
C SER A 73 -3.92 20.71 1.92
N GLU A 74 -2.70 21.15 2.20
CA GLU A 74 -1.58 20.84 1.31
C GLU A 74 -1.47 19.32 1.19
N PRO A 75 -1.26 18.77 -0.02
CA PRO A 75 -1.13 17.34 -0.19
C PRO A 75 0.03 16.84 0.69
N LYS A 76 -0.20 15.80 1.50
CA LYS A 76 0.93 14.94 1.86
C LYS A 76 1.42 14.32 0.56
N GLU A 77 2.72 14.15 0.40
CA GLU A 77 3.26 13.64 -0.87
C GLU A 77 3.20 12.11 -0.90
N GLY A 78 2.63 11.58 -1.98
CA GLY A 78 2.64 10.13 -2.23
C GLY A 78 3.98 9.70 -2.84
N LEU A 79 4.17 8.38 -2.98
CA LEU A 79 5.33 7.86 -3.70
C LEU A 79 5.39 8.42 -5.13
N PHE A 80 4.25 8.59 -5.81
CA PHE A 80 4.24 9.12 -7.17
C PHE A 80 4.92 10.50 -7.26
N ASP A 81 4.67 11.37 -6.29
CA ASP A 81 5.23 12.72 -6.25
C ASP A 81 6.74 12.68 -5.97
N VAL A 82 7.18 11.78 -5.07
CA VAL A 82 8.60 11.51 -4.82
C VAL A 82 9.32 11.02 -6.08
N LEU A 83 8.73 10.10 -6.84
CA LEU A 83 9.33 9.59 -8.09
C LEU A 83 9.48 10.72 -9.12
N LYS A 84 8.46 11.56 -9.28
CA LYS A 84 8.52 12.75 -10.15
C LYS A 84 9.59 13.74 -9.70
N ALA A 85 9.74 13.95 -8.39
CA ALA A 85 10.77 14.82 -7.85
C ALA A 85 12.18 14.29 -8.14
N ILE A 86 12.41 12.98 -8.04
CA ILE A 86 13.69 12.37 -8.45
C ILE A 86 13.92 12.56 -9.96
N ASP A 87 12.89 12.42 -10.80
CA ASP A 87 12.97 12.69 -12.24
C ASP A 87 13.34 14.14 -12.55
N ALA A 88 12.70 15.10 -11.89
CA ALA A 88 13.06 16.52 -12.01
C ALA A 88 14.50 16.78 -11.55
N ALA A 89 14.92 16.14 -10.47
CA ALA A 89 16.26 16.26 -9.91
C ALA A 89 17.35 15.78 -10.87
N GLN A 90 17.06 14.88 -11.83
CA GLN A 90 18.05 14.43 -12.82
C GLN A 90 18.56 15.59 -13.67
N THR A 91 17.68 16.53 -14.04
CA THR A 91 18.00 17.65 -14.95
C THR A 91 18.19 19.00 -14.24
N ASP A 92 17.95 19.07 -12.93
CA ASP A 92 18.13 20.31 -12.17
C ASP A 92 19.59 20.61 -11.84
N ASP A 93 20.18 21.62 -12.46
CA ASP A 93 21.57 22.04 -12.24
C ASP A 93 21.90 22.40 -10.79
N LYS A 94 20.90 22.75 -9.97
CA LYS A 94 21.11 23.05 -8.55
C LYS A 94 21.40 21.79 -7.74
N ILE A 95 20.83 20.65 -8.12
CA ILE A 95 20.98 19.37 -7.44
C ILE A 95 22.20 18.61 -7.97
N LYS A 96 23.06 18.15 -7.06
CA LYS A 96 24.31 17.45 -7.39
C LYS A 96 24.33 15.97 -7.01
N GLY A 97 23.47 15.56 -6.08
CA GLY A 97 23.36 14.18 -5.65
C GLY A 97 22.20 13.93 -4.71
N ILE A 98 22.03 12.66 -4.33
CA ILE A 98 21.07 12.18 -3.34
C ILE A 98 21.82 11.48 -2.20
N THR A 99 21.37 11.67 -0.97
CA THR A 99 21.81 10.92 0.21
C THR A 99 20.69 10.01 0.70
N LEU A 100 21.06 8.78 1.09
CA LEU A 100 20.19 7.85 1.81
C LEU A 100 20.77 7.64 3.21
N THR A 101 20.14 8.18 4.25
CA THR A 101 20.68 8.13 5.62
C THR A 101 19.68 7.46 6.54
N ASN A 102 20.07 6.35 7.17
CA ASN A 102 19.19 5.57 8.06
C ASN A 102 17.79 5.35 7.45
N SER A 103 17.74 5.19 6.12
CA SER A 103 16.49 5.12 5.38
C SER A 103 15.71 3.91 5.86
N THR A 104 14.51 4.15 6.39
CA THR A 104 13.52 3.11 6.71
C THR A 104 12.34 3.25 5.77
N THR A 105 12.05 2.22 4.99
CA THR A 105 10.89 2.22 4.10
C THR A 105 9.73 1.40 4.66
N THR A 106 8.52 1.95 4.59
CA THR A 106 7.27 1.19 4.82
C THR A 106 6.62 0.74 3.52
N LEU A 107 7.21 1.12 2.38
CA LEU A 107 6.73 0.75 1.06
C LEU A 107 6.91 -0.74 0.81
N GLY A 108 5.98 -1.32 0.05
CA GLY A 108 6.14 -2.70 -0.41
C GLY A 108 7.15 -2.85 -1.54
N MET A 109 7.39 -4.09 -1.98
CA MET A 109 8.48 -4.40 -2.89
C MET A 109 8.37 -3.80 -4.30
N ALA A 110 7.17 -3.74 -4.87
CA ALA A 110 6.97 -3.15 -6.20
C ALA A 110 7.18 -1.62 -6.15
N GLN A 111 6.77 -0.99 -5.06
CA GLN A 111 7.02 0.43 -4.79
C GLN A 111 8.51 0.72 -4.57
N ASN A 112 9.20 -0.08 -3.74
CA ASN A 112 10.64 0.05 -3.55
C ASN A 112 11.39 -0.18 -4.87
N LYS A 113 10.92 -1.09 -5.73
CA LYS A 113 11.49 -1.25 -7.07
C LYS A 113 11.31 0.02 -7.91
N ALA A 114 10.12 0.60 -7.97
CA ALA A 114 9.90 1.84 -8.73
C ALA A 114 10.83 2.97 -8.26
N LEU A 115 10.99 3.12 -6.93
CA LEU A 115 11.95 4.07 -6.35
C LEU A 115 13.39 3.74 -6.72
N ARG A 116 13.78 2.47 -6.62
CA ARG A 116 15.10 1.97 -6.99
C ARG A 116 15.43 2.30 -8.45
N ASP A 117 14.53 2.02 -9.37
CA ASP A 117 14.71 2.26 -10.80
C ASP A 117 14.92 3.76 -11.08
N ARG A 118 14.24 4.64 -10.31
CA ARG A 118 14.45 6.10 -10.36
C ARG A 118 15.79 6.55 -9.80
N LEU A 119 16.25 5.95 -8.72
CA LEU A 119 17.59 6.19 -8.20
C LEU A 119 18.66 5.73 -9.21
N GLU A 120 18.46 4.61 -9.89
CA GLU A 120 19.37 4.15 -10.94
C GLU A 120 19.40 5.10 -12.13
N ALA A 121 18.25 5.61 -12.57
CA ALA A 121 18.17 6.62 -13.62
C ALA A 121 18.86 7.93 -13.20
N PHE A 122 18.62 8.39 -11.97
CA PHE A 122 19.30 9.56 -11.40
C PHE A 122 20.82 9.39 -11.38
N LYS A 123 21.32 8.23 -10.96
CA LYS A 123 22.75 7.92 -11.01
C LYS A 123 23.31 7.92 -12.43
N LYS A 124 22.57 7.37 -13.40
CA LYS A 124 22.92 7.39 -14.83
C LYS A 124 22.99 8.81 -15.42
N SER A 125 22.33 9.81 -14.80
CA SER A 125 22.46 11.23 -15.19
C SER A 125 23.84 11.84 -14.87
N GLY A 126 24.71 11.12 -14.14
CA GLY A 126 26.04 11.56 -13.75
C GLY A 126 26.11 12.27 -12.39
N LYS A 127 24.98 12.33 -11.67
CA LYS A 127 24.88 12.81 -10.30
C LYS A 127 25.13 11.67 -9.32
N PHE A 128 25.72 11.98 -8.17
CA PHE A 128 26.12 10.93 -7.21
C PHE A 128 24.97 10.53 -6.28
N ILE A 129 25.01 9.27 -5.83
CA ILE A 129 24.19 8.77 -4.73
C ILE A 129 25.13 8.19 -3.67
N VAL A 130 25.01 8.65 -2.42
CA VAL A 130 25.78 8.10 -1.31
C VAL A 130 24.87 7.73 -0.17
N ALA A 131 25.21 6.67 0.56
CA ALA A 131 24.38 6.17 1.63
C ALA A 131 25.16 5.93 2.92
N TYR A 132 24.49 6.13 4.04
CA TYR A 132 24.98 5.83 5.37
C TYR A 132 23.88 5.17 6.18
N SER A 133 24.22 4.14 6.95
CA SER A 133 23.32 3.67 7.99
C SER A 133 24.08 3.14 9.19
N ASP A 134 23.48 3.28 10.37
CA ASP A 134 23.92 2.57 11.57
C ASP A 134 23.58 1.08 11.48
N THR A 135 22.45 0.76 10.86
CA THR A 135 22.00 -0.61 10.60
C THR A 135 21.32 -0.71 9.25
N TYR A 136 21.60 -1.76 8.48
CA TYR A 136 20.87 -2.03 7.24
C TYR A 136 19.90 -3.18 7.43
N SER A 137 18.59 -2.92 7.36
CA SER A 137 17.63 -3.98 7.11
C SER A 137 17.78 -4.49 5.66
N GLN A 138 17.28 -5.69 5.38
CA GLN A 138 17.36 -6.23 4.02
C GLN A 138 16.54 -5.38 3.01
N ALA A 139 15.39 -4.85 3.45
CA ALA A 139 14.53 -4.00 2.62
C ALA A 139 15.21 -2.66 2.29
N ASP A 140 15.81 -2.02 3.29
CA ASP A 140 16.50 -0.74 3.11
C ASP A 140 17.79 -0.91 2.30
N TYR A 141 18.48 -2.04 2.47
CA TYR A 141 19.66 -2.37 1.69
C TYR A 141 19.35 -2.56 0.20
N TYR A 142 18.21 -3.15 -0.15
CA TYR A 142 17.80 -3.30 -1.56
C TYR A 142 17.74 -1.95 -2.27
N LEU A 143 17.12 -0.92 -1.66
CA LEU A 143 17.14 0.46 -2.17
C LEU A 143 18.57 1.03 -2.18
N THR A 144 19.27 0.90 -1.06
CA THR A 144 20.60 1.50 -0.85
C THR A 144 21.66 0.94 -1.80
N SER A 145 21.50 -0.30 -2.26
CA SER A 145 22.47 -0.95 -3.15
C SER A 145 22.71 -0.21 -4.47
N VAL A 146 21.82 0.72 -4.89
CA VAL A 146 22.06 1.61 -6.04
C VAL A 146 23.24 2.57 -5.81
N ALA A 147 23.49 2.97 -4.57
CA ALA A 147 24.40 4.05 -4.23
C ALA A 147 25.83 3.80 -4.76
N ASP A 148 26.52 4.89 -5.11
CA ASP A 148 27.93 4.87 -5.51
C ASP A 148 28.86 4.54 -4.35
N THR A 149 28.47 4.92 -3.14
CA THR A 149 29.23 4.59 -1.92
C THR A 149 28.28 4.35 -0.76
N ILE A 150 28.42 3.19 -0.13
CA ILE A 150 27.64 2.76 1.02
C ILE A 150 28.55 2.71 2.25
N TYR A 151 28.18 3.47 3.28
CA TYR A 151 28.83 3.50 4.59
C TYR A 151 28.01 2.71 5.60
N LEU A 152 28.67 1.89 6.41
CA LEU A 152 28.10 1.26 7.59
C LEU A 152 28.87 1.69 8.83
N ASN A 153 28.16 2.00 9.90
CA ASN A 153 28.75 2.31 11.20
C ASN A 153 29.73 1.20 11.67
N PRO A 154 30.88 1.52 12.30
CA PRO A 154 31.85 0.54 12.79
C PRO A 154 31.31 -0.51 13.77
N VAL A 155 30.24 -0.20 14.50
CA VAL A 155 29.56 -1.13 15.42
C VAL A 155 28.13 -1.46 14.96
N GLY A 156 27.83 -1.19 13.70
CA GLY A 156 26.53 -1.46 13.08
C GLY A 156 26.33 -2.92 12.69
N GLU A 157 25.17 -3.20 12.13
CA GLU A 157 24.80 -4.53 11.61
C GLU A 157 24.10 -4.42 10.25
N MET A 158 24.12 -5.52 9.50
CA MET A 158 23.45 -5.60 8.20
C MET A 158 22.73 -6.94 8.07
N GLU A 159 21.44 -6.88 7.80
CA GLU A 159 20.62 -8.03 7.55
C GLU A 159 20.62 -8.38 6.06
N PHE A 160 21.11 -9.57 5.74
CA PHE A 160 21.08 -10.11 4.37
C PHE A 160 20.99 -11.63 4.44
N LYS A 161 19.77 -12.16 4.32
CA LYS A 161 19.43 -13.54 4.71
C LYS A 161 18.41 -14.23 3.79
N GLY A 162 18.01 -13.60 2.69
CA GLY A 162 16.97 -14.12 1.79
C GLY A 162 15.57 -13.84 2.33
N LEU A 163 14.56 -14.41 1.69
CA LEU A 163 13.15 -14.19 2.03
C LEU A 163 12.55 -15.40 2.75
N SER A 164 11.70 -15.15 3.73
CA SER A 164 10.92 -16.20 4.40
C SER A 164 9.47 -15.79 4.60
N SER A 165 8.61 -16.79 4.81
CA SER A 165 7.21 -16.59 5.17
C SER A 165 6.83 -17.55 6.29
N GLU A 166 6.15 -17.01 7.30
CA GLU A 166 5.61 -17.78 8.42
C GLU A 166 4.08 -17.66 8.42
N VAL A 167 3.40 -18.77 8.64
CA VAL A 167 1.94 -18.84 8.71
C VAL A 167 1.55 -19.51 10.02
N MET A 168 0.79 -18.78 10.83
CA MET A 168 0.20 -19.33 12.05
C MET A 168 -1.03 -20.18 11.73
N PHE A 169 -1.23 -21.24 12.52
CA PHE A 169 -2.39 -22.12 12.43
C PHE A 169 -3.11 -22.21 13.77
N TYR A 170 -4.45 -22.28 13.72
CA TYR A 170 -5.33 -22.09 14.86
C TYR A 170 -6.32 -23.23 15.06
N LYS A 171 -6.28 -24.32 14.29
CA LYS A 171 -7.23 -25.44 14.41
C LYS A 171 -7.33 -25.95 15.86
N ASP A 172 -6.21 -26.27 16.50
CA ASP A 172 -6.25 -26.77 17.89
C ASP A 172 -6.68 -25.70 18.91
N LEU A 173 -6.39 -24.42 18.64
CA LEU A 173 -6.88 -23.32 19.47
C LEU A 173 -8.41 -23.23 19.40
N GLN A 174 -8.97 -23.35 18.20
CA GLN A 174 -10.42 -23.36 17.99
C GLN A 174 -11.09 -24.54 18.69
N GLU A 175 -10.49 -25.73 18.61
CA GLU A 175 -10.98 -26.94 19.31
C GLU A 175 -10.93 -26.79 20.84
N LYS A 176 -9.91 -26.11 21.38
CA LYS A 176 -9.79 -25.87 22.83
C LYS A 176 -10.75 -24.80 23.33
N THR A 177 -10.94 -23.73 22.58
CA THR A 177 -11.72 -22.56 23.00
C THR A 177 -13.21 -22.70 22.68
N GLY A 178 -13.56 -23.52 21.69
CA GLY A 178 -14.90 -23.58 21.13
C GLY A 178 -15.26 -22.38 20.25
N ILE A 179 -14.27 -21.54 19.91
CA ILE A 179 -14.39 -20.49 18.90
C ILE A 179 -13.99 -21.12 17.56
N LYS A 180 -14.95 -21.34 16.66
CA LYS A 180 -14.72 -21.98 15.37
C LYS A 180 -14.92 -21.00 14.23
N MET A 181 -14.18 -21.19 13.15
CA MET A 181 -14.38 -20.51 11.88
C MET A 181 -14.89 -21.54 10.88
N GLU A 182 -16.17 -21.45 10.53
CA GLU A 182 -16.79 -22.29 9.51
C GLU A 182 -16.38 -21.79 8.13
N VAL A 183 -15.59 -22.59 7.42
CA VAL A 183 -14.99 -22.22 6.14
C VAL A 183 -15.70 -22.91 4.99
N ILE A 184 -16.00 -22.13 3.96
CA ILE A 184 -16.52 -22.60 2.66
C ILE A 184 -15.66 -21.96 1.58
N ARG A 185 -14.94 -22.74 0.77
CA ARG A 185 -14.00 -22.20 -0.24
C ARG A 185 -14.08 -22.93 -1.57
N HIS A 186 -13.75 -22.21 -2.63
CA HIS A 186 -13.44 -22.77 -3.94
C HIS A 186 -11.99 -22.44 -4.30
N GLY A 187 -11.21 -23.47 -4.64
CA GLY A 187 -9.81 -23.35 -5.03
C GLY A 187 -8.83 -23.99 -4.04
N LYS A 188 -8.01 -24.93 -4.52
CA LYS A 188 -6.99 -25.61 -3.70
C LYS A 188 -5.86 -24.72 -3.22
N PHE A 189 -5.55 -23.65 -3.95
CA PHE A 189 -4.55 -22.64 -3.57
C PHE A 189 -5.15 -21.49 -2.76
N LYS A 190 -6.48 -21.47 -2.54
CA LYS A 190 -7.15 -20.44 -1.74
C LYS A 190 -6.89 -20.68 -0.25
N ALA A 191 -5.70 -20.30 0.20
CA ALA A 191 -5.14 -20.71 1.47
C ALA A 191 -5.43 -19.78 2.69
N ALA A 192 -6.19 -18.68 2.51
CA ALA A 192 -6.44 -17.70 3.61
C ALA A 192 -7.14 -18.30 4.81
N VAL A 193 -7.79 -19.42 4.55
CA VAL A 193 -8.62 -20.13 5.50
C VAL A 193 -7.96 -21.42 5.99
N GLU A 194 -6.81 -21.82 5.44
CA GLU A 194 -6.04 -22.98 5.93
C GLU A 194 -5.65 -22.88 7.40
N PRO A 195 -5.23 -21.69 7.92
CA PRO A 195 -4.99 -21.51 9.35
C PRO A 195 -6.14 -21.98 10.25
N PHE A 196 -7.37 -21.93 9.76
CA PHE A 196 -8.55 -22.37 10.51
C PHE A 196 -8.93 -23.84 10.29
N LEU A 197 -8.41 -24.48 9.24
CA LEU A 197 -8.77 -25.84 8.82
C LEU A 197 -7.74 -26.90 9.24
N SER A 198 -6.49 -26.51 9.46
CA SER A 198 -5.35 -27.40 9.70
C SER A 198 -4.42 -26.82 10.78
N ASN A 199 -3.45 -27.60 11.25
CA ASN A 199 -2.28 -27.11 12.01
C ASN A 199 -1.00 -27.06 11.17
N GLU A 200 -1.10 -27.40 9.89
CA GLU A 200 0.03 -27.44 8.98
C GLU A 200 -0.36 -26.96 7.58
N MET A 201 0.63 -26.42 6.88
CA MET A 201 0.51 -25.92 5.51
C MET A 201 0.28 -27.06 4.53
N SER A 202 -0.71 -26.91 3.64
CA SER A 202 -0.95 -27.89 2.57
C SER A 202 0.23 -27.93 1.57
N PRO A 203 0.43 -29.04 0.85
CA PRO A 203 1.41 -29.11 -0.23
C PRO A 203 1.22 -28.00 -1.27
N GLU A 204 -0.02 -27.70 -1.64
CA GLU A 204 -0.40 -26.66 -2.59
C GLU A 204 -0.01 -25.26 -2.09
N ASN A 205 -0.29 -24.98 -0.81
CA ASN A 205 0.06 -23.70 -0.22
C ASN A 205 1.58 -23.54 -0.07
N ARG A 206 2.29 -24.63 0.27
CA ARG A 206 3.75 -24.66 0.31
C ARG A 206 4.36 -24.40 -1.07
N GLU A 207 3.80 -25.01 -2.11
CA GLU A 207 4.23 -24.79 -3.49
C GLU A 207 4.07 -23.31 -3.89
N GLN A 208 2.89 -22.72 -3.69
CA GLN A 208 2.65 -21.34 -4.11
C GLN A 208 3.52 -20.32 -3.35
N ILE A 209 3.68 -20.47 -2.03
CA ILE A 209 4.52 -19.59 -1.23
C ILE A 209 5.97 -19.73 -1.66
N SER A 210 6.47 -20.96 -1.82
CA SER A 210 7.87 -21.19 -2.24
C SER A 210 8.13 -20.62 -3.63
N THR A 211 7.18 -20.78 -4.56
CA THR A 211 7.29 -20.24 -5.93
C THR A 211 7.35 -18.72 -5.91
N LEU A 212 6.46 -18.10 -5.14
CA LEU A 212 6.40 -16.65 -5.02
C LEU A 212 7.68 -16.09 -4.38
N LEU A 213 8.12 -16.64 -3.26
CA LEU A 213 9.35 -16.21 -2.58
C LEU A 213 10.57 -16.33 -3.49
N ASN A 214 10.71 -17.45 -4.21
CA ASN A 214 11.83 -17.65 -5.14
C ASN A 214 11.80 -16.65 -6.31
N SER A 215 10.61 -16.36 -6.86
CA SER A 215 10.48 -15.37 -7.93
C SER A 215 10.89 -13.98 -7.45
N VAL A 216 10.41 -13.57 -6.27
CA VAL A 216 10.69 -12.24 -5.72
C VAL A 216 12.15 -12.11 -5.31
N TRP A 217 12.71 -13.12 -4.62
CA TRP A 217 14.13 -13.15 -4.26
C TRP A 217 15.03 -13.12 -5.50
N GLY A 218 14.66 -13.86 -6.55
CA GLY A 218 15.38 -13.86 -7.82
C GLY A 218 15.52 -12.45 -8.41
N THR A 219 14.48 -11.62 -8.35
CA THR A 219 14.54 -10.21 -8.76
C THR A 219 15.47 -9.40 -7.86
N ILE A 220 15.27 -9.45 -6.53
CA ILE A 220 16.07 -8.68 -5.56
C ILE A 220 17.55 -9.02 -5.70
N ALA A 221 17.89 -10.31 -5.68
CA ALA A 221 19.26 -10.78 -5.74
C ALA A 221 19.93 -10.42 -7.07
N SER A 222 19.20 -10.47 -8.19
CA SER A 222 19.74 -10.11 -9.51
C SER A 222 20.02 -8.62 -9.63
N GLU A 223 19.13 -7.77 -9.11
CA GLU A 223 19.30 -6.31 -9.18
C GLU A 223 20.38 -5.79 -8.20
N ILE A 224 20.58 -6.47 -7.06
CA ILE A 224 21.71 -6.20 -6.16
C ILE A 224 23.02 -6.70 -6.79
N ALA A 225 23.01 -7.88 -7.41
CA ALA A 225 24.16 -8.43 -8.13
C ALA A 225 24.64 -7.45 -9.21
N GLU A 226 23.71 -6.87 -9.98
CA GLU A 226 24.00 -5.88 -11.01
C GLU A 226 24.58 -4.57 -10.42
N SER A 227 23.89 -3.95 -9.46
CA SER A 227 24.32 -2.65 -8.92
C SER A 227 25.62 -2.71 -8.13
N ARG A 228 25.87 -3.81 -7.41
CA ARG A 228 27.09 -4.03 -6.62
C ARG A 228 28.19 -4.74 -7.41
N ASN A 229 27.92 -5.15 -8.64
CA ASN A 229 28.84 -5.91 -9.50
C ASN A 229 29.39 -7.17 -8.80
N ILE A 230 28.49 -7.95 -8.22
CA ILE A 230 28.77 -9.22 -7.52
C ILE A 230 28.03 -10.34 -8.28
N PRO A 231 28.65 -11.50 -8.57
CA PRO A 231 27.95 -12.60 -9.22
C PRO A 231 26.71 -13.05 -8.43
N LEU A 232 25.61 -13.37 -9.11
CA LEU A 232 24.35 -13.79 -8.48
C LEU A 232 24.53 -14.98 -7.52
N ASP A 233 25.34 -15.97 -7.90
CA ASP A 233 25.64 -17.12 -7.02
C ASP A 233 26.37 -16.69 -5.74
N SER A 234 27.20 -15.65 -5.81
CA SER A 234 27.85 -15.07 -4.63
C SER A 234 26.85 -14.32 -3.75
N ILE A 235 25.89 -13.60 -4.34
CA ILE A 235 24.79 -12.97 -3.58
C ILE A 235 24.01 -14.02 -2.79
N ASN A 236 23.61 -15.12 -3.43
CA ASN A 236 22.93 -16.23 -2.75
C ASN A 236 23.79 -16.84 -1.63
N SER A 237 25.07 -17.09 -1.91
CA SER A 237 26.01 -17.62 -0.90
C SER A 237 26.19 -16.67 0.30
N ILE A 238 26.17 -15.35 0.08
CA ILE A 238 26.24 -14.37 1.18
C ILE A 238 25.00 -14.48 2.07
N ALA A 239 23.81 -14.59 1.47
CA ALA A 239 22.55 -14.77 2.19
C ALA A 239 22.52 -16.09 2.98
N ASP A 240 22.83 -17.22 2.32
CA ASP A 240 22.83 -18.56 2.93
C ASP A 240 23.75 -18.65 4.16
N ASN A 241 24.91 -17.97 4.10
CA ASN A 241 25.93 -18.03 5.13
C ASN A 241 25.93 -16.83 6.09
N LEU A 242 24.96 -15.90 5.96
CA LEU A 242 24.91 -14.64 6.71
C LEU A 242 26.25 -13.90 6.69
N SER A 243 26.89 -13.87 5.52
CA SER A 243 28.27 -13.38 5.33
C SER A 243 28.37 -11.85 5.21
N ALA A 244 27.34 -11.13 5.64
CA ALA A 244 27.28 -9.67 5.68
C ALA A 244 26.90 -9.10 7.06
N ARG A 245 26.63 -9.95 8.07
CA ARG A 245 26.01 -9.54 9.34
C ARG A 245 26.80 -8.57 10.22
N THR A 246 28.06 -8.30 9.90
CA THR A 246 28.90 -7.31 10.60
C THR A 246 29.56 -6.39 9.58
N PRO A 247 30.03 -5.19 9.96
CA PRO A 247 30.60 -4.24 9.01
C PRO A 247 31.81 -4.79 8.25
N ASP A 248 32.71 -5.51 8.95
CA ASP A 248 33.86 -6.17 8.31
C ASP A 248 33.43 -7.23 7.28
N MET A 249 32.41 -8.02 7.61
CA MET A 249 31.88 -9.05 6.72
C MET A 249 31.13 -8.45 5.52
N ALA A 250 30.31 -7.41 5.74
CA ALA A 250 29.62 -6.68 4.66
C ALA A 250 30.62 -6.04 3.70
N LYS A 251 31.73 -5.50 4.22
CA LYS A 251 32.80 -4.92 3.40
C LYS A 251 33.58 -6.00 2.65
N ALA A 252 33.91 -7.11 3.31
CA ALA A 252 34.61 -8.23 2.68
C ALA A 252 33.78 -8.88 1.55
N SER A 253 32.45 -8.92 1.71
CA SER A 253 31.51 -9.39 0.69
C SER A 253 31.17 -8.34 -0.38
N LYS A 254 31.71 -7.12 -0.26
CA LYS A 254 31.51 -5.96 -1.17
C LYS A 254 30.09 -5.41 -1.21
N LEU A 255 29.24 -5.83 -0.28
CA LEU A 255 27.89 -5.26 -0.13
C LEU A 255 27.95 -3.81 0.36
N ILE A 256 28.98 -3.43 1.10
CA ILE A 256 29.26 -2.03 1.43
C ILE A 256 30.65 -1.61 0.94
N ASP A 257 30.89 -0.31 0.88
CA ASP A 257 32.15 0.27 0.40
C ASP A 257 33.05 0.69 1.56
N LYS A 258 32.46 1.28 2.60
CA LYS A 258 33.19 1.88 3.72
C LYS A 258 32.55 1.52 5.06
N ILE A 259 33.43 1.37 6.05
CA ILE A 259 33.06 1.33 7.46
C ILE A 259 33.51 2.67 8.01
N GLY A 260 32.62 3.46 8.59
CA GLY A 260 32.94 4.80 9.04
C GLY A 260 31.77 5.49 9.72
N TYR A 261 32.06 6.60 10.38
CA TYR A 261 31.08 7.42 11.11
C TYR A 261 30.41 8.46 10.21
N ILE A 262 29.37 9.10 10.74
CA ILE A 262 28.58 10.11 10.02
C ILE A 262 29.43 11.32 9.56
N ASP A 263 30.46 11.71 10.31
CA ASP A 263 31.38 12.79 9.93
C ASP A 263 32.26 12.38 8.74
N GLU A 264 32.70 11.12 8.68
CA GLU A 264 33.43 10.57 7.53
C GLU A 264 32.53 10.44 6.28
N PHE A 265 31.25 10.11 6.47
CA PHE A 265 30.25 10.14 5.41
C PHE A 265 30.04 11.57 4.86
N GLN A 266 29.88 12.56 5.74
CA GLN A 266 29.79 13.96 5.35
C GLN A 266 31.05 14.45 4.62
N ASP A 267 32.23 14.05 5.07
CA ASP A 267 33.50 14.34 4.36
C ASP A 267 33.51 13.72 2.95
N GLY A 268 32.91 12.53 2.79
CA GLY A 268 32.68 11.92 1.48
C GLY A 268 31.79 12.76 0.57
N ILE A 269 30.70 13.33 1.09
CA ILE A 269 29.81 14.24 0.34
C ILE A 269 30.57 15.51 -0.06
N ARG A 270 31.31 16.13 0.87
CA ARG A 270 32.12 17.33 0.58
C ARG A 270 33.12 17.08 -0.54
N HIS A 271 33.75 15.90 -0.54
CA HIS A 271 34.66 15.48 -1.60
C HIS A 271 33.94 15.36 -2.95
N ALA A 272 32.76 14.74 -2.99
CA ALA A 272 31.96 14.61 -4.22
C ALA A 272 31.50 15.98 -4.76
N LEU A 273 31.16 16.92 -3.88
CA LEU A 273 30.79 18.29 -4.22
C LEU A 273 32.00 19.18 -4.56
N LYS A 274 33.23 18.74 -4.28
CA LYS A 274 34.47 19.51 -4.43
C LYS A 274 34.48 20.80 -3.61
N ILE A 275 33.92 20.76 -2.40
CA ILE A 275 33.91 21.86 -1.44
C ILE A 275 34.92 21.62 -0.32
N LYS A 276 35.23 22.66 0.47
CA LYS A 276 36.21 22.53 1.58
C LYS A 276 35.62 21.74 2.76
N LYS A 277 36.49 21.20 3.61
CA LYS A 277 36.10 20.37 4.76
C LYS A 277 35.24 21.12 5.80
N ASP A 278 35.44 22.43 5.91
CA ASP A 278 34.72 23.33 6.81
C ASP A 278 33.50 24.01 6.15
N GLU A 279 33.25 23.76 4.86
CA GLU A 279 32.10 24.30 4.14
C GLU A 279 30.84 23.47 4.43
N GLU A 280 29.73 24.18 4.62
CA GLU A 280 28.42 23.58 4.89
C GLU A 280 27.86 22.94 3.62
N ILE A 281 27.28 21.75 3.76
CA ILE A 281 26.62 21.06 2.66
C ILE A 281 25.22 21.65 2.54
N ASN A 282 24.88 22.21 1.38
CA ASN A 282 23.49 22.60 1.13
C ASN A 282 22.66 21.32 0.97
N THR A 283 21.67 21.13 1.83
CA THR A 283 20.73 20.01 1.74
C THR A 283 19.29 20.51 1.53
N VAL A 284 18.44 19.62 1.03
CA VAL A 284 16.99 19.82 0.90
C VAL A 284 16.34 18.46 1.08
N SER A 285 15.28 18.34 1.87
CA SER A 285 14.57 17.06 1.98
C SER A 285 13.86 16.75 0.66
N ILE A 286 13.62 15.47 0.39
CA ILE A 286 12.88 15.08 -0.81
C ILE A 286 11.47 15.69 -0.84
N LEU A 287 10.80 15.79 0.32
CA LEU A 287 9.43 16.32 0.42
C LEU A 287 9.40 17.82 0.15
N ASP A 288 10.32 18.59 0.74
CA ASP A 288 10.47 20.03 0.43
C ASP A 288 10.79 20.24 -1.06
N TYR A 289 11.59 19.33 -1.66
CA TYR A 289 11.93 19.41 -3.07
C TYR A 289 10.74 19.10 -4.00
N VAL A 290 9.81 18.26 -3.57
CA VAL A 290 8.53 18.02 -4.26
C VAL A 290 7.74 19.34 -4.32
N GLU A 291 7.51 19.98 -3.17
CA GLU A 291 6.78 21.26 -3.08
C GLU A 291 7.42 22.33 -3.97
N ALA A 292 8.74 22.45 -3.95
CA ALA A 292 9.48 23.40 -4.77
C ALA A 292 9.34 23.14 -6.30
N ASN A 293 9.04 21.91 -6.72
CA ASN A 293 8.91 21.54 -8.13
C ASN A 293 7.49 21.35 -8.65
N GLN A 294 6.48 21.23 -7.78
CA GLN A 294 5.06 21.11 -8.20
C GLN A 294 4.62 22.27 -9.12
N PHE A 295 5.23 23.45 -8.97
CA PHE A 295 4.95 24.61 -9.82
C PHE A 295 5.33 24.44 -11.30
N LYS A 296 6.22 23.51 -11.67
CA LYS A 296 6.61 23.31 -13.08
C LYS A 296 5.54 22.56 -13.88
N ASP A 297 4.84 21.60 -13.28
CA ASP A 297 3.77 20.82 -13.95
C ASP A 297 2.58 21.73 -14.31
N LEU A 298 2.26 22.71 -13.46
CA LEU A 298 1.23 23.74 -13.69
C LEU A 298 1.53 24.66 -14.90
N LEU A 299 2.81 24.76 -15.30
CA LEU A 299 3.25 25.62 -16.41
C LEU A 299 3.34 24.86 -17.74
N SER A 300 3.05 23.56 -17.77
CA SER A 300 3.20 22.70 -18.95
C SER A 300 2.27 23.06 -20.12
N GLY A 301 1.22 23.85 -19.88
CA GLY A 301 0.28 24.33 -20.91
C GLY A 301 -0.43 23.20 -21.68
N ALA A 302 -0.40 21.97 -21.17
CA ALA A 302 -1.01 20.81 -21.81
C ALA A 302 -2.53 20.84 -21.60
N GLU A 303 -3.28 20.92 -22.70
CA GLU A 303 -4.76 20.86 -22.69
C GLU A 303 -5.27 19.44 -22.43
N ASP A 304 -4.55 18.43 -22.92
CA ASP A 304 -4.92 17.03 -22.75
C ASP A 304 -4.48 16.47 -21.39
N GLN A 305 -5.27 15.55 -20.83
CA GLN A 305 -4.98 14.93 -19.54
C GLN A 305 -5.09 13.41 -19.58
N ILE A 306 -4.32 12.73 -18.73
CA ILE A 306 -4.49 11.31 -18.40
C ILE A 306 -4.94 11.21 -16.94
N ALA A 307 -6.07 10.55 -16.71
CA ALA A 307 -6.58 10.35 -15.36
C ALA A 307 -5.90 9.16 -14.70
N ILE A 308 -5.38 9.34 -13.48
CA ILE A 308 -4.87 8.25 -12.65
C ILE A 308 -5.87 8.02 -11.52
N ILE A 309 -6.53 6.87 -11.54
CA ILE A 309 -7.50 6.47 -10.51
C ILE A 309 -6.81 5.46 -9.60
N TYR A 310 -6.59 5.85 -8.35
CA TYR A 310 -5.96 5.01 -7.34
C TYR A 310 -7.00 4.13 -6.64
N ALA A 311 -6.78 2.82 -6.72
CA ALA A 311 -7.54 1.80 -6.02
C ALA A 311 -6.59 1.10 -5.03
N GLN A 312 -6.44 1.68 -3.84
CA GLN A 312 -5.48 1.24 -2.82
C GLN A 312 -6.18 0.77 -1.54
N GLY A 313 -5.74 -0.36 -1.00
CA GLY A 313 -6.29 -0.97 0.21
C GLY A 313 -7.31 -2.09 -0.05
N GLU A 314 -7.97 -2.54 1.01
CA GLU A 314 -9.00 -3.58 0.93
C GLU A 314 -10.27 -3.07 0.26
N ILE A 315 -10.93 -3.93 -0.51
CA ILE A 315 -12.20 -3.64 -1.16
C ILE A 315 -13.35 -3.90 -0.17
N GLY A 316 -13.90 -2.84 0.39
CA GLY A 316 -15.07 -2.86 1.27
C GLY A 316 -16.35 -2.35 0.60
N SER A 317 -17.46 -2.34 1.32
CA SER A 317 -18.69 -1.71 0.82
C SER A 317 -18.80 -0.25 1.29
N GLY A 318 -19.38 0.60 0.44
CA GLY A 318 -19.67 2.00 0.76
C GLY A 318 -18.71 2.99 0.10
N LYS A 319 -18.37 4.07 0.83
CA LYS A 319 -17.61 5.20 0.27
C LYS A 319 -16.16 4.85 -0.05
N GLY A 320 -15.50 4.11 0.84
CA GLY A 320 -14.04 4.00 0.82
C GLY A 320 -13.36 5.29 1.25
N ASN A 321 -12.05 5.24 1.42
CA ASN A 321 -11.18 6.35 1.83
C ASN A 321 -9.76 6.12 1.29
N LEU A 322 -8.77 6.88 1.76
CA LEU A 322 -7.39 6.77 1.30
C LEU A 322 -6.78 5.37 1.45
N THR A 323 -7.25 4.55 2.39
CA THR A 323 -6.67 3.22 2.69
C THR A 323 -7.66 2.08 2.46
N SER A 324 -8.82 2.36 1.87
CA SER A 324 -9.85 1.36 1.57
C SER A 324 -10.63 1.72 0.31
N ILE A 325 -10.87 0.72 -0.53
CA ILE A 325 -11.58 0.88 -1.79
C ILE A 325 -13.07 0.68 -1.53
N GLY A 326 -13.88 1.64 -1.94
CA GLY A 326 -15.34 1.57 -1.91
C GLY A 326 -15.95 1.94 -3.26
N GLU A 327 -17.08 1.33 -3.60
CA GLU A 327 -17.70 1.49 -4.91
C GLU A 327 -18.19 2.92 -5.19
N ILE A 328 -18.53 3.69 -4.16
CA ILE A 328 -19.04 5.06 -4.36
C ILE A 328 -17.92 6.00 -4.82
N SER A 329 -16.75 6.01 -4.15
CA SER A 329 -15.63 6.87 -4.57
C SER A 329 -15.06 6.43 -5.92
N MET A 330 -14.94 5.12 -6.14
CA MET A 330 -14.48 4.57 -7.42
C MET A 330 -15.42 4.96 -8.57
N ARG A 331 -16.75 4.83 -8.38
CA ARG A 331 -17.74 5.25 -9.38
C ARG A 331 -17.67 6.74 -9.67
N LYS A 332 -17.57 7.59 -8.63
CA LYS A 332 -17.45 9.06 -8.78
C LYS A 332 -16.20 9.40 -9.61
N ALA A 333 -15.05 8.81 -9.28
CA ALA A 333 -13.80 8.99 -10.00
C ALA A 333 -13.86 8.51 -11.46
N LEU A 334 -14.29 7.26 -11.70
CA LEU A 334 -14.40 6.69 -13.04
C LEU A 334 -15.36 7.48 -13.91
N LYS A 335 -16.50 7.91 -13.37
CA LYS A 335 -17.47 8.73 -14.09
C LYS A 335 -16.91 10.12 -14.40
N ALA A 336 -16.29 10.79 -13.43
CA ALA A 336 -15.68 12.10 -13.65
C ALA A 336 -14.59 12.05 -14.72
N ALA A 337 -13.72 11.03 -14.67
CA ALA A 337 -12.69 10.83 -15.66
C ALA A 337 -13.26 10.49 -17.03
N ALA A 338 -14.30 9.65 -17.11
CA ALA A 338 -14.92 9.25 -18.38
C ALA A 338 -15.76 10.36 -19.05
N ASP A 339 -16.31 11.30 -18.26
CA ASP A 339 -17.19 12.37 -18.76
C ASP A 339 -16.46 13.69 -19.06
N ASN A 340 -15.20 13.86 -18.66
CA ASN A 340 -14.43 15.10 -18.89
C ASN A 340 -13.68 15.08 -20.24
N ASP A 341 -14.02 15.94 -21.20
CA ASP A 341 -13.42 15.93 -22.54
C ASP A 341 -11.89 16.15 -22.61
N ASP A 342 -11.28 16.77 -21.60
CA ASP A 342 -9.84 17.00 -21.53
C ASP A 342 -9.08 15.70 -21.24
N ILE A 343 -9.71 14.77 -20.52
CA ILE A 343 -9.12 13.46 -20.19
C ILE A 343 -9.20 12.55 -21.41
N LYS A 344 -8.06 12.07 -21.94
CA LYS A 344 -8.03 11.22 -23.14
C LYS A 344 -8.00 9.73 -22.85
N ALA A 345 -7.48 9.34 -21.69
CA ALA A 345 -7.45 7.95 -21.22
C ALA A 345 -7.42 7.87 -19.69
N ILE A 346 -7.68 6.67 -19.17
CA ILE A 346 -7.70 6.37 -17.74
C ILE A 346 -6.64 5.31 -17.44
N VAL A 347 -5.84 5.56 -16.41
CA VAL A 347 -4.96 4.59 -15.77
C VAL A 347 -5.55 4.24 -14.40
N LEU A 348 -5.84 2.96 -14.17
CA LEU A 348 -6.23 2.44 -12.87
C LEU A 348 -4.97 1.91 -12.15
N ARG A 349 -4.53 2.62 -11.10
CA ARG A 349 -3.41 2.18 -10.25
C ARG A 349 -3.96 1.32 -9.11
N VAL A 350 -3.72 0.01 -9.18
CA VAL A 350 -4.29 -0.96 -8.22
C VAL A 350 -3.23 -1.42 -7.23
N ASN A 351 -3.49 -1.21 -5.94
CA ASN A 351 -2.70 -1.74 -4.84
C ASN A 351 -3.63 -2.36 -3.78
N SER A 352 -4.20 -3.53 -4.08
CA SER A 352 -5.25 -4.16 -3.30
C SER A 352 -5.08 -5.68 -3.13
N PRO A 353 -5.27 -6.21 -1.91
CA PRO A 353 -5.40 -7.65 -1.68
C PRO A 353 -6.76 -8.20 -2.11
N GLY A 354 -7.70 -7.36 -2.55
CA GLY A 354 -9.10 -7.73 -2.81
C GLY A 354 -10.02 -7.43 -1.62
N GLY A 355 -11.11 -8.19 -1.47
CA GLY A 355 -12.13 -7.98 -0.45
C GLY A 355 -13.51 -8.48 -0.90
N SER A 356 -14.54 -7.64 -0.74
CA SER A 356 -15.93 -7.92 -1.09
C SER A 356 -16.13 -8.22 -2.58
N ALA A 357 -16.65 -9.41 -2.91
CA ALA A 357 -16.93 -9.80 -4.30
C ALA A 357 -18.00 -8.93 -4.96
N LEU A 358 -19.02 -8.51 -4.21
CA LEU A 358 -20.08 -7.63 -4.72
C LEU A 358 -19.51 -6.26 -5.09
N THR A 359 -18.72 -5.65 -4.18
CA THR A 359 -18.09 -4.36 -4.46
C THR A 359 -17.17 -4.47 -5.68
N SER A 360 -16.36 -5.53 -5.77
CA SER A 360 -15.51 -5.77 -6.94
C SER A 360 -16.31 -5.85 -8.26
N ASP A 361 -17.45 -6.54 -8.30
CA ASP A 361 -18.27 -6.62 -9.52
C ASP A 361 -18.94 -5.28 -9.88
N LEU A 362 -19.34 -4.48 -8.87
CA LEU A 362 -19.85 -3.12 -9.08
C LEU A 362 -18.78 -2.20 -9.68
N ILE A 363 -17.56 -2.22 -9.14
CA ILE A 363 -16.44 -1.44 -9.67
C ILE A 363 -16.05 -1.93 -11.06
N TRP A 364 -15.97 -3.25 -11.27
CA TRP A 364 -15.73 -3.84 -12.59
C TRP A 364 -16.74 -3.33 -13.62
N ARG A 365 -18.02 -3.25 -13.24
CA ARG A 365 -19.07 -2.70 -14.10
C ARG A 365 -18.86 -1.22 -14.40
N ASP A 366 -18.47 -0.42 -13.41
CA ASP A 366 -18.18 1.00 -13.62
C ASP A 366 -16.97 1.20 -14.56
N ILE A 367 -15.95 0.34 -14.47
CA ILE A 367 -14.81 0.31 -15.39
C ILE A 367 -15.26 -0.04 -16.81
N GLU A 368 -16.11 -1.05 -17.00
CA GLU A 368 -16.69 -1.39 -18.31
C GLU A 368 -17.45 -0.21 -18.94
N LEU A 369 -18.15 0.58 -18.11
CA LEU A 369 -18.86 1.77 -18.58
C LEU A 369 -17.90 2.89 -18.98
N ALA A 370 -16.84 3.12 -18.21
CA ALA A 370 -15.79 4.09 -18.55
C ALA A 370 -15.06 3.69 -19.85
N LYS A 371 -14.76 2.40 -20.00
CA LYS A 371 -14.06 1.81 -21.15
C LYS A 371 -14.79 2.01 -22.48
N LYS A 372 -16.13 2.13 -22.45
CA LYS A 372 -16.92 2.46 -23.64
C LYS A 372 -16.68 3.88 -24.16
N LYS A 373 -16.16 4.77 -23.31
CA LYS A 373 -15.89 6.17 -23.65
C LYS A 373 -14.41 6.42 -23.88
N LYS A 374 -13.54 5.81 -23.07
CA LYS A 374 -12.10 6.09 -23.06
C LYS A 374 -11.30 4.80 -22.82
N PRO A 375 -10.09 4.69 -23.37
CA PRO A 375 -9.18 3.60 -23.03
C PRO A 375 -8.94 3.51 -21.53
N VAL A 376 -8.88 2.29 -20.99
CA VAL A 376 -8.57 2.02 -19.59
C VAL A 376 -7.38 1.07 -19.50
N VAL A 377 -6.28 1.54 -18.92
CA VAL A 377 -5.05 0.78 -18.69
C VAL A 377 -4.90 0.54 -17.19
N VAL A 378 -4.35 -0.60 -16.79
CA VAL A 378 -4.05 -0.91 -15.38
C VAL A 378 -2.56 -0.89 -15.14
N SER A 379 -2.14 -0.28 -14.04
CA SER A 379 -0.83 -0.45 -13.42
C SER A 379 -1.03 -1.11 -12.06
N MET A 380 -0.41 -2.28 -11.84
CA MET A 380 -0.47 -2.97 -10.55
C MET A 380 0.72 -2.56 -9.68
N GLY A 381 0.44 -2.16 -8.43
CA GLY A 381 1.43 -1.87 -7.40
C GLY A 381 1.92 -3.14 -6.70
N ASN A 382 2.10 -3.09 -5.38
CA ASN A 382 2.56 -4.26 -4.62
C ASN A 382 1.58 -5.43 -4.75
N LEU A 383 0.28 -5.14 -4.66
CA LEU A 383 -0.79 -6.13 -4.65
C LEU A 383 -1.85 -5.79 -5.69
N ALA A 384 -2.28 -6.75 -6.49
CA ALA A 384 -3.47 -6.61 -7.31
C ALA A 384 -4.09 -7.99 -7.49
N ALA A 385 -4.51 -8.56 -6.36
CA ALA A 385 -4.87 -9.96 -6.26
C ALA A 385 -6.32 -10.12 -5.81
N SER A 386 -6.94 -11.23 -6.21
CA SER A 386 -8.33 -11.55 -5.95
C SER A 386 -9.27 -10.42 -6.41
N GLY A 387 -10.00 -9.73 -5.53
CA GLY A 387 -10.84 -8.59 -5.91
C GLY A 387 -10.06 -7.46 -6.59
N GLY A 388 -8.78 -7.27 -6.25
CA GLY A 388 -7.88 -6.36 -6.96
C GLY A 388 -7.63 -6.80 -8.41
N TYR A 389 -7.48 -8.11 -8.64
CA TYR A 389 -7.38 -8.66 -10.00
C TYR A 389 -8.73 -8.61 -10.73
N TYR A 390 -9.84 -8.82 -10.01
CA TYR A 390 -11.21 -8.73 -10.54
C TYR A 390 -11.45 -7.36 -11.19
N ILE A 391 -11.12 -6.27 -10.51
CA ILE A 391 -11.28 -4.91 -11.06
C ILE A 391 -10.22 -4.56 -12.12
N SER A 392 -9.21 -5.40 -12.31
CA SER A 392 -8.14 -5.17 -13.28
C SER A 392 -8.35 -5.92 -14.61
N CYS A 393 -9.03 -7.07 -14.57
CA CYS A 393 -8.96 -8.06 -15.64
C CYS A 393 -9.56 -7.61 -16.99
N ASN A 394 -10.39 -6.57 -17.00
CA ASN A 394 -11.05 -6.04 -18.20
C ASN A 394 -10.36 -4.80 -18.81
N ALA A 395 -9.19 -4.40 -18.32
CA ALA A 395 -8.41 -3.32 -18.91
C ALA A 395 -7.98 -3.62 -20.36
N ASP A 396 -7.66 -2.58 -21.13
CA ASP A 396 -7.07 -2.69 -22.47
C ASP A 396 -5.64 -3.23 -22.44
N ARG A 397 -4.92 -2.95 -21.34
CA ARG A 397 -3.56 -3.42 -21.06
C ARG A 397 -3.33 -3.42 -19.55
N ILE A 398 -2.64 -4.43 -19.05
CA ILE A 398 -2.28 -4.62 -17.63
C ILE A 398 -0.75 -4.66 -17.50
N PHE A 399 -0.20 -3.68 -16.80
CA PHE A 399 1.20 -3.61 -16.42
C PHE A 399 1.40 -4.11 -14.98
N THR A 400 2.47 -4.86 -14.74
CA THR A 400 2.89 -5.34 -13.42
C THR A 400 4.37 -5.11 -13.20
N GLU A 401 4.77 -4.76 -11.99
CA GLU A 401 6.17 -4.89 -11.60
C GLU A 401 6.54 -6.38 -11.44
N PRO A 402 7.81 -6.78 -11.64
CA PRO A 402 8.24 -8.17 -11.42
C PRO A 402 7.82 -8.75 -10.06
N THR A 403 7.87 -7.91 -9.01
CA THR A 403 7.56 -8.27 -7.63
C THR A 403 6.10 -8.04 -7.22
N THR A 404 5.24 -7.55 -8.12
CA THR A 404 3.78 -7.46 -7.88
C THR A 404 3.24 -8.83 -7.52
N ILE A 405 2.33 -8.90 -6.55
CA ILE A 405 1.57 -10.12 -6.23
C ILE A 405 0.16 -9.97 -6.78
N THR A 406 -0.21 -10.82 -7.73
CA THR A 406 -1.49 -10.77 -8.45
C THR A 406 -2.12 -12.16 -8.58
N GLY A 407 -3.16 -12.30 -9.40
CA GLY A 407 -3.95 -13.52 -9.53
C GLY A 407 -4.89 -13.70 -8.35
N SER A 408 -4.73 -14.78 -7.59
CA SER A 408 -5.64 -15.22 -6.52
C SER A 408 -7.10 -15.26 -6.99
N ILE A 409 -7.31 -15.80 -8.19
CA ILE A 409 -8.65 -16.00 -8.78
C ILE A 409 -9.30 -17.17 -8.06
N GLY A 410 -10.08 -16.87 -7.03
CA GLY A 410 -10.68 -17.85 -6.13
C GLY A 410 -11.47 -17.15 -5.05
N VAL A 411 -12.38 -17.89 -4.42
CA VAL A 411 -13.47 -17.34 -3.61
C VAL A 411 -13.61 -18.14 -2.32
N PHE A 412 -13.90 -17.46 -1.23
CA PHE A 412 -14.27 -18.14 0.02
C PHE A 412 -15.28 -17.34 0.84
N GLY A 413 -15.95 -18.02 1.76
CA GLY A 413 -16.73 -17.47 2.85
C GLY A 413 -16.24 -18.06 4.17
N VAL A 414 -16.20 -17.22 5.21
CA VAL A 414 -15.91 -17.65 6.58
C VAL A 414 -17.00 -17.13 7.50
N LEU A 415 -17.47 -17.98 8.41
CA LEU A 415 -18.46 -17.61 9.41
C LEU A 415 -17.93 -17.94 10.81
N PRO A 416 -17.88 -16.98 11.75
CA PRO A 416 -17.50 -17.26 13.13
C PRO A 416 -18.62 -18.01 13.85
N ASN A 417 -18.30 -19.11 14.50
CA ASN A 417 -19.22 -19.95 15.26
C ASN A 417 -18.72 -20.09 16.72
N PHE A 418 -19.51 -19.58 17.66
CA PHE A 418 -19.26 -19.60 19.09
C PHE A 418 -20.19 -20.57 19.83
N THR A 419 -20.89 -21.48 19.14
CA THR A 419 -21.82 -22.42 19.77
C THR A 419 -21.13 -23.27 20.84
N GLU A 420 -19.95 -23.77 20.53
CA GLU A 420 -19.20 -24.61 21.46
C GLU A 420 -18.67 -23.80 22.64
N LEU A 421 -18.12 -22.60 22.40
CA LEU A 421 -17.74 -21.67 23.46
C LEU A 421 -18.93 -21.36 24.39
N SER A 422 -20.05 -20.91 23.83
CA SER A 422 -21.25 -20.55 24.60
C SER A 422 -21.75 -21.73 25.42
N LYS A 423 -21.82 -22.92 24.83
CA LYS A 423 -22.21 -24.14 25.53
C LYS A 423 -21.27 -24.45 26.70
N ASN A 424 -19.96 -24.33 26.50
CA ASN A 424 -18.95 -24.55 27.54
C ASN A 424 -19.05 -23.52 28.68
N MET A 425 -19.54 -22.31 28.38
CA MET A 425 -19.80 -21.25 29.35
C MET A 425 -21.19 -21.30 30.01
N GLY A 426 -22.03 -22.30 29.68
CA GLY A 426 -23.40 -22.40 30.19
C GLY A 426 -24.38 -21.39 29.59
N ILE A 427 -24.04 -20.80 28.44
CA ILE A 427 -24.90 -19.89 27.67
C ILE A 427 -25.64 -20.70 26.60
N HIS A 428 -26.96 -20.61 26.61
CA HIS A 428 -27.84 -21.31 25.66
C HIS A 428 -28.58 -20.31 24.78
N THR A 429 -28.87 -20.71 23.54
CA THR A 429 -29.61 -19.90 22.57
C THR A 429 -30.78 -20.71 22.02
N GLU A 430 -31.97 -20.12 22.06
CA GLU A 430 -33.19 -20.67 21.45
C GLU A 430 -33.69 -19.71 20.37
N GLN A 431 -34.32 -20.26 19.33
CA GLN A 431 -34.89 -19.49 18.23
C GLN A 431 -36.36 -19.82 18.04
N VAL A 432 -37.17 -18.79 17.80
CA VAL A 432 -38.58 -18.94 17.41
C VAL A 432 -38.72 -18.31 16.03
N ASN A 433 -39.11 -19.13 15.05
CA ASN A 433 -39.03 -18.79 13.65
C ASN A 433 -40.41 -18.83 12.99
N THR A 434 -40.71 -17.83 12.14
CA THR A 434 -41.95 -17.83 11.34
C THR A 434 -41.83 -18.71 10.11
N HIS A 435 -40.61 -18.88 9.59
CA HIS A 435 -40.32 -19.67 8.39
C HIS A 435 -38.99 -20.41 8.58
N LYS A 436 -38.77 -21.50 7.81
CA LYS A 436 -37.57 -22.35 7.92
C LYS A 436 -36.24 -21.57 7.89
N ASN A 437 -36.16 -20.48 7.13
CA ASN A 437 -34.93 -19.69 6.94
C ASN A 437 -34.97 -18.30 7.60
N SER A 438 -35.98 -18.00 8.44
CA SER A 438 -36.18 -16.62 8.95
C SER A 438 -35.13 -16.16 9.96
N ALA A 439 -34.44 -17.09 10.63
CA ALA A 439 -33.40 -16.75 11.61
C ALA A 439 -32.13 -16.18 10.98
N GLY A 440 -31.88 -16.51 9.70
CA GLY A 440 -30.57 -16.30 9.09
C GLY A 440 -29.45 -17.04 9.84
N TYR A 441 -28.22 -16.59 9.62
CA TYR A 441 -27.05 -17.13 10.32
C TYR A 441 -26.93 -16.51 11.73
N SER A 442 -26.75 -17.35 12.75
CA SER A 442 -26.40 -16.94 14.11
C SER A 442 -25.05 -17.52 14.51
N VAL A 443 -24.18 -16.69 15.07
CA VAL A 443 -22.87 -17.12 15.58
C VAL A 443 -22.99 -18.04 16.80
N PHE A 444 -24.15 -18.09 17.46
CA PHE A 444 -24.35 -18.87 18.69
C PHE A 444 -25.06 -20.21 18.46
N THR A 445 -25.51 -20.49 17.24
CA THR A 445 -26.15 -21.77 16.87
C THR A 445 -25.27 -22.57 15.91
N PRO A 446 -25.37 -23.92 15.88
CA PRO A 446 -24.67 -24.72 14.87
C PRO A 446 -24.98 -24.22 13.46
N LEU A 447 -24.00 -24.26 12.56
CA LEU A 447 -24.23 -23.96 11.16
C LEU A 447 -25.12 -25.04 10.54
N GLU A 448 -26.36 -24.68 10.18
CA GLU A 448 -27.30 -25.60 9.54
C GLU A 448 -26.85 -26.01 8.14
N ASP A 449 -27.09 -27.26 7.76
CA ASP A 449 -26.71 -27.80 6.45
C ASP A 449 -27.31 -26.99 5.29
N ASN A 450 -28.57 -26.56 5.40
CA ASN A 450 -29.21 -25.72 4.38
C ASN A 450 -28.51 -24.36 4.23
N THR A 451 -28.09 -23.73 5.34
CA THR A 451 -27.32 -22.47 5.29
C THR A 451 -25.94 -22.71 4.67
N ARG A 452 -25.27 -23.82 5.01
CA ARG A 452 -24.00 -24.21 4.40
C ARG A 452 -24.13 -24.41 2.89
N GLU A 453 -25.15 -25.13 2.43
CA GLU A 453 -25.43 -25.35 1.01
C GLU A 453 -25.72 -24.05 0.27
N MET A 454 -26.53 -23.15 0.84
CA MET A 454 -26.80 -21.84 0.25
C MET A 454 -25.53 -21.01 0.08
N ILE A 455 -24.62 -21.03 1.06
CA ILE A 455 -23.35 -20.29 0.98
C ILE A 455 -22.39 -20.96 -0.01
N GLN A 456 -22.33 -22.30 -0.05
CA GLN A 456 -21.57 -23.02 -1.08
C GLN A 456 -22.05 -22.63 -2.48
N GLN A 457 -23.35 -22.64 -2.74
CA GLN A 457 -23.91 -22.22 -4.04
C GLN A 457 -23.54 -20.77 -4.37
N SER A 458 -23.53 -19.86 -3.38
CA SER A 458 -23.08 -18.49 -3.57
C SER A 458 -21.59 -18.42 -3.92
N VAL A 459 -20.72 -19.17 -3.22
CA VAL A 459 -19.28 -19.23 -3.49
C VAL A 459 -19.01 -19.76 -4.90
N GLU A 460 -19.67 -20.84 -5.31
CA GLU A 460 -19.56 -21.41 -6.66
C GLU A 460 -20.02 -20.43 -7.74
N SER A 461 -21.17 -19.76 -7.52
CA SER A 461 -21.72 -18.78 -8.45
C SER A 461 -20.81 -17.56 -8.63
N VAL A 462 -20.23 -17.07 -7.53
CA VAL A 462 -19.25 -15.97 -7.58
C VAL A 462 -17.97 -16.41 -8.27
N TYR A 463 -17.49 -17.64 -8.03
CA TYR A 463 -16.31 -18.16 -8.71
C TYR A 463 -16.55 -18.27 -10.23
N ASP A 464 -17.69 -18.83 -10.64
CA ASP A 464 -18.11 -18.93 -12.04
C ASP A 464 -18.15 -17.55 -12.72
N THR A 465 -18.73 -16.57 -12.03
CA THR A 465 -18.76 -15.18 -12.50
C THR A 465 -17.35 -14.62 -12.63
N PHE A 466 -16.50 -14.80 -11.63
CA PHE A 466 -15.13 -14.27 -11.61
C PHE A 466 -14.30 -14.86 -12.76
N ILE A 467 -14.27 -16.19 -12.92
CA ILE A 467 -13.51 -16.80 -14.03
C ILE A 467 -14.09 -16.38 -15.38
N THR A 468 -15.40 -16.12 -15.48
CA THR A 468 -16.02 -15.59 -16.71
C THR A 468 -15.56 -14.16 -17.00
N ARG A 469 -15.45 -13.28 -15.99
CA ARG A 469 -14.90 -11.93 -16.17
C ARG A 469 -13.45 -11.97 -16.65
N VAL A 470 -12.63 -12.81 -16.03
CA VAL A 470 -11.22 -12.97 -16.41
C VAL A 470 -11.11 -13.55 -17.82
N ALA A 471 -11.88 -14.60 -18.14
CA ALA A 471 -11.91 -15.23 -19.46
C ALA A 471 -12.21 -14.19 -20.56
N ASN A 472 -13.25 -13.38 -20.35
CA ASN A 472 -13.63 -12.33 -21.29
C ASN A 472 -12.56 -11.24 -21.42
N GLY A 473 -12.04 -10.74 -20.29
CA GLY A 473 -11.06 -9.65 -20.28
C GLY A 473 -9.68 -10.04 -20.82
N ARG A 474 -9.26 -11.28 -20.58
CA ARG A 474 -7.94 -11.80 -20.98
C ARG A 474 -7.97 -12.65 -22.25
N LYS A 475 -9.14 -12.78 -22.89
CA LYS A 475 -9.37 -13.59 -24.10
C LYS A 475 -8.94 -15.05 -23.91
N MET A 476 -9.29 -15.61 -22.75
CA MET A 476 -9.04 -17.00 -22.37
C MET A 476 -10.36 -17.78 -22.30
N THR A 477 -10.29 -19.11 -22.35
CA THR A 477 -11.40 -19.97 -21.98
C THR A 477 -11.55 -20.04 -20.46
N LYS A 478 -12.75 -20.36 -19.95
CA LYS A 478 -12.97 -20.51 -18.49
C LYS A 478 -12.10 -21.62 -17.92
N GLU A 479 -11.86 -22.68 -18.69
CA GLU A 479 -11.01 -23.82 -18.33
C GLU A 479 -9.54 -23.41 -18.18
N GLN A 480 -9.03 -22.55 -19.07
CA GLN A 480 -7.67 -21.99 -18.93
C GLN A 480 -7.56 -21.10 -17.69
N VAL A 481 -8.57 -20.26 -17.44
CA VAL A 481 -8.61 -19.41 -16.25
C VAL A 481 -8.68 -20.26 -14.98
N ASP A 482 -9.50 -21.31 -14.97
CA ASP A 482 -9.60 -22.23 -13.84
C ASP A 482 -8.27 -22.92 -13.54
N ALA A 483 -7.57 -23.39 -14.57
CA ALA A 483 -6.25 -24.02 -14.43
C ALA A 483 -5.19 -23.08 -13.84
N LEU A 484 -5.23 -21.78 -14.18
CA LEU A 484 -4.37 -20.73 -13.62
C LEU A 484 -4.89 -20.16 -12.29
N GLY A 485 -6.17 -20.39 -12.01
CA GLY A 485 -6.93 -19.85 -10.90
C GLY A 485 -6.88 -20.76 -9.68
N GLN A 486 -8.04 -21.25 -9.23
CA GLN A 486 -8.14 -22.08 -8.02
C GLN A 486 -7.55 -21.40 -6.76
N GLY A 487 -7.56 -20.06 -6.73
CA GLY A 487 -7.05 -19.22 -5.65
C GLY A 487 -5.54 -18.95 -5.66
N ARG A 488 -4.79 -19.40 -6.68
CA ARG A 488 -3.33 -19.28 -6.74
C ARG A 488 -2.87 -17.84 -6.94
N VAL A 489 -1.89 -17.41 -6.14
CA VAL A 489 -1.18 -16.13 -6.37
C VAL A 489 -0.01 -16.32 -7.35
N TRP A 490 0.31 -15.24 -8.06
CA TRP A 490 1.40 -15.18 -9.02
C TRP A 490 2.24 -13.93 -8.79
N SER A 491 3.56 -14.02 -9.01
CA SER A 491 4.38 -12.81 -9.17
C SER A 491 4.00 -12.09 -10.47
N GLY A 492 4.33 -10.81 -10.60
CA GLY A 492 4.04 -10.06 -11.84
C GLY A 492 4.74 -10.68 -13.03
N THR A 493 5.99 -11.13 -12.85
CA THR A 493 6.73 -11.89 -13.88
C THR A 493 5.97 -13.14 -14.34
N ASP A 494 5.44 -13.94 -13.42
CA ASP A 494 4.71 -15.16 -13.80
C ASP A 494 3.30 -14.86 -14.33
N ALA A 495 2.68 -13.77 -13.87
CA ALA A 495 1.39 -13.31 -14.39
C ALA A 495 1.49 -12.90 -15.87
N VAL A 496 2.58 -12.23 -16.28
CA VAL A 496 2.85 -11.92 -17.70
C VAL A 496 3.09 -13.20 -18.50
N LYS A 497 3.95 -14.12 -18.01
CA LYS A 497 4.21 -15.41 -18.69
C LYS A 497 2.95 -16.23 -18.92
N ASN A 498 2.03 -16.22 -17.98
CA ASN A 498 0.80 -17.00 -18.02
C ASN A 498 -0.38 -16.25 -18.68
N GLY A 499 -0.19 -15.01 -19.14
CA GLY A 499 -1.20 -14.19 -19.83
C GLY A 499 -2.22 -13.50 -18.92
N LEU A 500 -2.04 -13.58 -17.60
CA LEU A 500 -2.88 -12.87 -16.63
C LEU A 500 -2.59 -11.36 -16.59
N ALA A 501 -1.37 -10.96 -16.96
CA ALA A 501 -0.97 -9.58 -17.24
C ALA A 501 -0.38 -9.48 -18.65
N ASP A 502 -0.18 -8.27 -19.14
CA ASP A 502 0.27 -8.04 -20.52
C ASP A 502 1.76 -7.73 -20.64
N GLU A 503 2.31 -7.01 -19.67
CA GLU A 503 3.68 -6.47 -19.76
C GLU A 503 4.26 -6.17 -18.38
N LEU A 504 5.59 -6.31 -18.27
CA LEU A 504 6.32 -5.83 -17.11
C LEU A 504 6.52 -4.32 -17.23
N GLY A 505 6.13 -3.57 -16.20
CA GLY A 505 6.24 -2.12 -16.19
C GLY A 505 5.49 -1.49 -15.02
N GLY A 506 5.81 -0.22 -14.77
CA GLY A 506 5.31 0.55 -13.65
C GLY A 506 4.12 1.44 -13.99
N LEU A 507 3.94 2.51 -13.22
CA LEU A 507 2.88 3.49 -13.45
C LEU A 507 3.15 4.35 -14.70
N ASP A 508 4.41 4.71 -14.96
CA ASP A 508 4.75 5.54 -16.12
C ASP A 508 4.56 4.82 -17.44
N ASP A 509 4.86 3.52 -17.50
CA ASP A 509 4.60 2.68 -18.68
C ASP A 509 3.10 2.63 -18.99
N ALA A 510 2.28 2.50 -17.93
CA ALA A 510 0.83 2.53 -18.06
C ALA A 510 0.31 3.91 -18.51
N ILE A 511 0.86 5.01 -17.99
CA ILE A 511 0.52 6.38 -18.41
C ILE A 511 0.91 6.62 -19.87
N ALA A 512 2.14 6.26 -20.27
CA ALA A 512 2.62 6.41 -21.63
C ALA A 512 1.78 5.57 -22.62
N TYR A 513 1.44 4.34 -22.25
CA TYR A 513 0.57 3.49 -23.06
C TYR A 513 -0.87 4.04 -23.13
N ALA A 514 -1.41 4.56 -22.03
CA ALA A 514 -2.71 5.22 -22.00
C ALA A 514 -2.74 6.47 -22.89
N ALA A 515 -1.70 7.30 -22.86
CA ALA A 515 -1.56 8.47 -23.72
C ALA A 515 -1.51 8.08 -25.20
N LYS A 516 -0.78 7.00 -25.55
CA LYS A 516 -0.78 6.43 -26.90
C LYS A 516 -2.17 6.00 -27.36
N LEU A 517 -2.95 5.33 -26.50
CA LEU A 517 -4.34 4.95 -26.83
C LEU A 517 -5.27 6.17 -26.91
N GLY A 518 -5.04 7.17 -26.06
CA GLY A 518 -5.72 8.47 -26.06
C GLY A 518 -5.30 9.39 -27.22
N LYS A 519 -4.30 8.99 -28.02
CA LYS A 519 -3.73 9.75 -29.15
C LYS A 519 -3.24 11.14 -28.76
N THR A 520 -2.57 11.23 -27.61
CA THR A 520 -1.99 12.48 -27.11
C THR A 520 -0.50 12.31 -26.83
N GLU A 521 0.29 13.33 -27.19
CA GLU A 521 1.75 13.36 -27.01
C GLU A 521 2.17 14.37 -25.94
N ASN A 522 1.39 15.44 -25.73
CA ASN A 522 1.61 16.44 -24.68
C ASN A 522 0.41 16.42 -23.74
N TYR A 523 0.60 15.91 -22.53
CA TYR A 523 -0.47 15.71 -21.57
C TYR A 523 0.00 16.00 -20.14
N SER A 524 -0.94 16.35 -19.28
CA SER A 524 -0.77 16.36 -17.82
C SER A 524 -1.45 15.14 -17.19
N THR A 525 -1.14 14.87 -15.92
CA THR A 525 -1.80 13.80 -15.15
C THR A 525 -2.79 14.38 -14.15
N LYS A 526 -3.97 13.78 -14.01
CA LYS A 526 -4.95 14.15 -12.99
C LYS A 526 -5.27 12.98 -12.06
N ASN A 527 -5.00 13.16 -10.77
CA ASN A 527 -5.18 12.11 -9.75
C ASN A 527 -6.61 12.08 -9.21
N TYR A 528 -7.12 10.87 -8.98
CA TYR A 528 -8.43 10.55 -8.41
C TYR A 528 -8.32 9.33 -7.48
N PRO A 529 -9.24 9.13 -6.51
CA PRO A 529 -10.40 9.96 -6.19
C PRO A 529 -10.03 11.18 -5.33
N GLU A 530 -10.85 12.22 -5.42
CA GLU A 530 -10.85 13.33 -4.47
C GLU A 530 -11.73 12.95 -3.27
N TYR A 531 -11.20 13.11 -2.05
CA TYR A 531 -11.90 12.76 -0.81
C TYR A 531 -12.49 14.02 -0.17
N GLU A 532 -13.74 13.91 0.28
CA GLU A 532 -14.38 14.97 1.07
C GLU A 532 -13.89 14.87 2.52
N ARG A 533 -13.45 16.00 3.10
CA ARG A 533 -13.05 16.11 4.50
C ARG A 533 -14.04 17.01 5.23
N ASN A 534 -14.64 16.51 6.30
CA ASN A 534 -15.52 17.31 7.16
C ASN A 534 -14.76 17.77 8.43
N LEU A 535 -15.38 18.65 9.23
CA LEU A 535 -14.79 19.12 10.50
C LEU A 535 -14.54 17.99 11.50
N GLU A 536 -15.40 16.97 11.52
CA GLU A 536 -15.25 15.82 12.43
C GLU A 536 -13.98 15.02 12.11
N ASP A 537 -13.76 14.71 10.83
CA ASP A 537 -12.57 14.04 10.31
C ASP A 537 -11.31 14.90 10.50
N PHE A 538 -11.43 16.23 10.36
CA PHE A 538 -10.32 17.14 10.67
C PHE A 538 -9.97 17.11 12.15
N PHE A 539 -10.92 17.31 13.07
CA PHE A 539 -10.62 17.29 14.51
C PHE A 539 -10.16 15.90 14.99
N ALA A 540 -10.67 14.82 14.39
CA ALA A 540 -10.18 13.47 14.67
C ALA A 540 -8.69 13.29 14.29
N ASN A 541 -8.22 13.94 13.22
CA ASN A 541 -6.85 13.81 12.72
C ASN A 541 -5.90 14.96 13.14
N ALA A 542 -6.44 16.15 13.44
CA ALA A 542 -5.70 17.35 13.85
C ALA A 542 -5.59 17.49 15.37
N SER A 543 -6.19 16.58 16.14
CA SER A 543 -6.15 16.56 17.61
C SER A 543 -4.83 16.06 18.17
N GLY A 544 -3.69 16.56 17.65
CA GLY A 544 -2.41 16.61 18.37
C GLY A 544 -2.48 17.43 19.68
N LEU A 545 -3.63 17.46 20.35
CA LEU A 545 -3.83 17.89 21.71
C LEU A 545 -3.07 16.90 22.61
N PRO A 546 -2.11 17.38 23.43
CA PRO A 546 -1.16 16.55 24.19
C PRO A 546 -1.79 15.68 25.32
N PHE A 547 -3.11 15.50 25.34
CA PHE A 547 -3.83 14.71 26.34
C PHE A 547 -4.69 13.58 25.74
N ALA A 548 -4.63 13.35 24.44
CA ALA A 548 -5.31 12.24 23.80
C ALA A 548 -4.38 11.60 22.75
N GLN A 549 -3.51 10.68 23.20
CA GLN A 549 -2.96 9.70 22.28
C GLN A 549 -4.12 9.07 21.50
N SER A 550 -3.96 8.92 20.19
CA SER A 550 -4.98 8.24 19.40
C SER A 550 -5.22 6.86 20.02
N LYS A 551 -6.47 6.36 19.99
CA LYS A 551 -6.79 5.05 20.56
C LYS A 551 -5.87 3.95 20.01
N GLU A 552 -5.46 4.09 18.75
CA GLU A 552 -4.47 3.22 18.12
C GLU A 552 -3.09 3.32 18.79
N GLU A 553 -2.54 4.52 18.91
CA GLU A 553 -1.22 4.76 19.50
C GLU A 553 -1.15 4.32 20.97
N PHE A 554 -2.23 4.55 21.73
CA PHE A 554 -2.35 4.03 23.10
C PHE A 554 -2.32 2.49 23.15
N ILE A 555 -3.04 1.81 22.24
CA ILE A 555 -3.03 0.35 22.19
C ILE A 555 -1.65 -0.17 21.74
N LYS A 556 -1.00 0.50 20.79
CA LYS A 556 0.36 0.17 20.33
C LYS A 556 1.39 0.34 21.44
N GLU A 557 1.30 1.39 22.24
CA GLU A 557 2.21 1.61 23.38
C GLU A 557 2.03 0.53 24.45
N GLU A 558 0.79 0.15 24.78
CA GLU A 558 0.50 -0.85 25.81
C GLU A 558 0.79 -2.30 25.38
N LEU A 559 0.52 -2.64 24.12
CA LEU A 559 0.60 -4.02 23.63
C LEU A 559 1.83 -4.27 22.75
N GLY A 560 2.47 -3.24 22.22
CA GLY A 560 3.49 -3.34 21.17
C GLY A 560 2.89 -3.47 19.77
N GLU A 561 3.62 -2.98 18.76
CA GLU A 561 3.18 -2.93 17.36
C GLU A 561 2.81 -4.32 16.82
N GLU A 562 3.61 -5.36 17.12
CA GLU A 562 3.36 -6.72 16.64
C GLU A 562 2.03 -7.29 17.18
N ASN A 563 1.71 -7.05 18.46
CA ASN A 563 0.45 -7.51 19.05
C ASN A 563 -0.75 -6.69 18.55
N TYR A 564 -0.55 -5.39 18.32
CA TYR A 564 -1.56 -4.55 17.69
C TYR A 564 -1.92 -5.08 16.29
N GLN A 565 -0.94 -5.48 15.48
CA GLN A 565 -1.19 -6.09 14.17
C GLN A 565 -2.03 -7.38 14.28
N VAL A 566 -1.79 -8.21 15.30
CA VAL A 566 -2.62 -9.40 15.55
C VAL A 566 -4.06 -9.02 15.89
N ILE A 567 -4.27 -7.97 16.70
CA ILE A 567 -5.61 -7.48 17.04
C ILE A 567 -6.33 -6.91 15.81
N GLU A 568 -5.64 -6.13 14.99
CA GLU A 568 -6.20 -5.59 13.75
C GLU A 568 -6.56 -6.72 12.77
N ARG A 569 -5.76 -7.80 12.67
CA ARG A 569 -6.12 -9.00 11.89
C ARG A 569 -7.42 -9.64 12.39
N ILE A 570 -7.60 -9.76 13.71
CA ILE A 570 -8.84 -10.29 14.31
C ILE A 570 -10.02 -9.36 14.01
N ARG A 571 -9.83 -8.05 14.20
CA ARG A 571 -10.85 -7.03 13.92
C ARG A 571 -11.27 -7.08 12.45
N ARG A 572 -10.31 -7.14 11.52
CA ARG A 572 -10.52 -7.29 10.08
C ARG A 572 -11.33 -8.54 9.77
N ALA A 573 -10.93 -9.71 10.28
CA ALA A 573 -11.66 -10.95 10.09
C ALA A 573 -13.12 -10.87 10.59
N SER A 574 -13.38 -10.15 11.68
CA SER A 574 -14.73 -9.95 12.24
C SER A 574 -15.62 -9.02 11.39
N GLN A 575 -15.02 -8.17 10.55
CA GLN A 575 -15.70 -7.21 9.69
C GLN A 575 -16.03 -7.78 8.30
N LEU A 576 -15.44 -8.91 7.91
CA LEU A 576 -15.76 -9.58 6.64
C LEU A 576 -17.24 -9.96 6.60
N ARG A 577 -17.95 -9.49 5.58
CA ARG A 577 -19.36 -9.79 5.33
C ARG A 577 -19.55 -10.34 3.92
N GLY A 578 -20.32 -11.43 3.80
CA GLY A 578 -20.62 -12.04 2.51
C GLY A 578 -19.42 -12.75 1.87
N THR A 579 -19.53 -13.01 0.57
CA THR A 579 -18.54 -13.76 -0.21
C THR A 579 -17.29 -12.93 -0.51
N GLN A 580 -16.12 -13.47 -0.20
CA GLN A 580 -14.83 -12.78 -0.30
C GLN A 580 -14.02 -13.24 -1.52
N VAL A 581 -13.46 -12.26 -2.21
CA VAL A 581 -12.36 -12.38 -3.16
C VAL A 581 -11.18 -11.59 -2.59
N ILE A 582 -10.56 -12.10 -1.54
CA ILE A 582 -9.36 -11.51 -0.91
C ILE A 582 -8.17 -12.48 -1.03
N MET A 583 -6.94 -11.97 -0.98
CA MET A 583 -5.73 -12.78 -1.06
C MET A 583 -5.70 -13.93 -0.05
N PRO A 584 -5.05 -15.05 -0.42
CA PRO A 584 -5.02 -16.25 0.39
C PRO A 584 -4.10 -16.14 1.62
N TYR A 585 -3.36 -15.07 1.84
CA TYR A 585 -2.61 -14.86 3.09
C TYR A 585 -2.10 -13.42 3.12
N GLU A 586 -1.88 -12.88 4.32
CA GLU A 586 -1.05 -11.69 4.47
C GLU A 586 0.40 -12.11 4.35
N ILE A 587 1.12 -11.49 3.41
CA ILE A 587 2.54 -11.77 3.21
C ILE A 587 3.30 -10.64 3.89
N THR A 588 3.87 -10.94 5.05
CA THR A 588 4.98 -10.14 5.58
C THR A 588 6.25 -10.82 5.09
N ILE A 589 6.80 -10.33 3.98
CA ILE A 589 8.12 -10.79 3.54
C ILE A 589 9.14 -10.12 4.45
N ARG A 590 9.80 -10.92 5.29
CA ARG A 590 10.92 -10.50 6.14
C ARG A 590 12.24 -10.93 5.51
#